data_AF-U5D0C0-F1
#
_entry.id   AF-U5D0C0-F1
#
_cell.length_a   1.000
_cell.length_b   1.000
_cell.length_c   1.000
_cell.angle_alpha   90.00
_cell.angle_beta   90.00
_cell.angle_gamma   90.00
#
_symmetry.space_group_name_H-M   'P 1'
#
loop_
_entity.id
_entity.type
_entity.pdbx_description
1 polymer ?
#
loop_
_entity_poly.entity_id
_entity_poly.type
_entity_poly.pdbx_seq_one_letter_code
_entity_poly.pdbx_strand_id
1 'polypeptide(L)'
;MTIKGMVKGRRNMLGRYVGKWFYDKRIPFDIANSPYFPPIVNAIQRAGPGVKPPMTYELSGPILDEEVEEVKKWIEEYKQSWPRTSITLTSDGWLNKVRKKEFVNFLTYSPKGTAFLSSKDLSGTKKAANFYV
;
A
#
# COMPACT_ATOMS: atom_id res chain seq x y z
N MET A 1 14.29 -4.09 -41.12
CA MET A 1 13.80 -4.39 -39.75
C MET A 1 12.37 -3.86 -39.63
N THR A 2 11.39 -4.66 -39.19
CA THR A 2 9.98 -4.22 -39.13
C THR A 2 9.65 -3.60 -37.77
N ILE A 3 8.72 -2.63 -37.73
CA ILE A 3 8.23 -1.98 -36.50
C ILE A 3 7.72 -3.03 -35.49
N LYS A 4 6.99 -4.05 -35.98
CA LYS A 4 6.54 -5.19 -35.16
C LYS A 4 7.70 -5.94 -34.51
N GLY A 5 8.80 -6.15 -35.24
CA GLY A 5 10.01 -6.77 -34.71
C GLY A 5 10.67 -5.94 -33.61
N MET A 6 10.74 -4.62 -33.77
CA MET A 6 11.31 -3.71 -32.76
C MET A 6 10.47 -3.65 -31.48
N VAL A 7 9.14 -3.67 -31.59
CA VAL A 7 8.23 -3.71 -30.42
C VAL A 7 8.38 -5.03 -29.68
N LYS A 8 8.45 -6.16 -30.40
CA LYS A 8 8.68 -7.49 -29.81
C LYS A 8 10.02 -7.56 -29.08
N GLY A 9 11.09 -7.02 -29.68
CA GLY A 9 12.41 -6.96 -29.05
C GLY A 9 12.42 -6.17 -27.74
N ARG A 10 11.80 -4.98 -27.72
CA ARG A 10 11.67 -4.15 -26.51
C ARG A 10 10.86 -4.83 -25.41
N ARG A 11 9.73 -5.46 -25.76
CA ARG A 11 8.90 -6.22 -24.81
C ARG A 11 9.68 -7.39 -24.18
N ASN A 12 10.44 -8.13 -24.99
CA ASN A 12 11.25 -9.25 -24.50
C ASN A 12 12.35 -8.79 -23.54
N MET A 13 13.00 -7.66 -23.85
CA MET A 13 14.08 -7.10 -23.04
C MET A 13 13.55 -6.62 -21.67
N LEU A 14 12.43 -5.89 -21.67
CA LEU A 14 11.72 -5.49 -20.44
C LEU A 14 11.34 -6.72 -19.60
N GLY A 15 10.65 -7.70 -20.21
CA GLY A 15 10.22 -8.91 -19.53
C GLY A 15 11.37 -9.71 -18.91
N ARG A 16 12.55 -9.73 -19.55
CA ARG A 16 13.74 -10.39 -19.02
C ARG A 16 14.24 -9.75 -17.72
N TYR A 17 14.30 -8.41 -17.65
CA TYR A 17 14.77 -7.72 -16.45
C TYR A 17 13.75 -7.74 -15.32
N VAL A 18 12.47 -7.57 -15.64
CA VAL A 18 11.37 -7.78 -14.68
C VAL A 18 11.43 -9.19 -14.10
N GLY A 19 11.54 -10.22 -14.96
CA GLY A 19 11.63 -11.61 -14.52
C GLY A 19 12.83 -11.87 -13.61
N LYS A 20 14.03 -11.38 -13.97
CA LYS A 20 15.22 -11.48 -13.12
C LYS A 20 15.00 -10.89 -11.72
N TRP A 21 14.37 -9.71 -11.65
CA TRP A 21 14.07 -9.07 -10.37
C TRP A 21 13.07 -9.88 -9.54
N PHE A 22 12.01 -10.43 -10.16
CA PHE A 22 11.04 -11.31 -9.50
C PHE A 22 11.70 -12.56 -8.91
N TYR A 23 12.60 -13.21 -9.66
CA TYR A 23 13.28 -14.41 -9.21
C TYR A 23 14.28 -14.12 -8.08
N ASP A 24 15.09 -13.07 -8.22
CA ASP A 24 16.07 -12.65 -7.22
C ASP A 24 15.41 -12.30 -5.88
N LYS A 25 14.30 -11.56 -5.93
CA LYS A 25 13.57 -11.11 -4.74
C LYS A 25 12.46 -12.06 -4.27
N ARG A 26 12.31 -13.22 -4.93
CA ARG A 26 11.26 -14.21 -4.65
C ARG A 26 9.86 -13.58 -4.59
N ILE A 27 9.59 -12.65 -5.50
CA ILE A 27 8.31 -11.95 -5.59
C ILE A 27 7.27 -12.92 -6.17
N PRO A 28 6.12 -13.13 -5.50
CA PRO A 28 5.03 -13.94 -6.06
C PRO A 28 4.55 -13.38 -7.40
N PHE A 29 4.29 -14.25 -8.38
CA PHE A 29 3.90 -13.80 -9.73
C PHE A 29 2.56 -13.04 -9.76
N ASP A 30 1.68 -13.30 -8.80
CA ASP A 30 0.40 -12.57 -8.69
C ASP A 30 0.58 -11.06 -8.48
N ILE A 31 1.72 -10.62 -7.95
CA ILE A 31 2.03 -9.19 -7.80
C ILE A 31 2.04 -8.46 -9.15
N ALA A 32 2.30 -9.15 -10.27
CA ALA A 32 2.20 -8.58 -11.60
C ALA A 32 0.75 -8.23 -12.03
N ASN A 33 -0.26 -8.79 -11.35
CA ASN A 33 -1.68 -8.45 -11.56
C ASN A 33 -2.10 -7.18 -10.80
N SER A 34 -1.21 -6.59 -10.00
CA SER A 34 -1.48 -5.34 -9.31
C SER A 34 -1.90 -4.24 -10.30
N PRO A 35 -2.93 -3.43 -9.99
CA PRO A 35 -3.33 -2.31 -10.84
C PRO A 35 -2.22 -1.26 -11.01
N TYR A 36 -1.22 -1.25 -10.12
CA TYR A 36 -0.06 -0.36 -10.18
C TYR A 36 1.08 -0.89 -11.06
N PHE A 37 1.04 -2.16 -11.49
CA PHE A 37 2.11 -2.75 -12.29
C PHE A 37 2.20 -2.17 -13.73
N PRO A 38 1.11 -1.99 -14.49
CA PRO A 38 1.19 -1.28 -15.76
C PRO A 38 1.60 0.21 -15.62
N PRO A 39 1.08 0.98 -14.64
CA PRO A 39 1.53 2.34 -14.37
C PRO A 39 3.03 2.47 -14.11
N ILE A 40 3.64 1.63 -13.28
CA ILE A 40 5.10 1.72 -13.02
C ILE A 40 5.91 1.46 -14.30
N VAL A 41 5.51 0.50 -15.13
CA VAL A 41 6.17 0.24 -16.43
C VAL A 41 6.07 1.46 -17.34
N ASN A 42 4.89 2.07 -17.43
CA ASN A 42 4.67 3.28 -18.23
C ASN A 42 5.48 4.47 -17.69
N ALA A 43 5.54 4.65 -16.37
CA ALA A 43 6.33 5.70 -15.74
C ALA A 43 7.83 5.56 -16.05
N ILE A 44 8.39 4.34 -15.94
CA ILE A 44 9.78 4.05 -16.29
C ILE A 44 10.04 4.35 -17.78
N GLN A 45 9.12 3.96 -18.67
CA GLN A 45 9.24 4.25 -20.11
C GLN A 45 9.22 5.75 -20.41
N ARG A 46 8.37 6.52 -19.71
CA ARG A 46 8.26 7.97 -19.87
C ARG A 46 9.43 8.74 -19.27
N ALA A 47 9.98 8.27 -18.15
CA ALA A 47 11.14 8.88 -17.50
C ALA A 47 12.36 8.90 -18.43
N GLY A 48 12.55 7.84 -19.21
CA GLY A 48 13.60 7.75 -20.20
C GLY A 48 14.99 7.50 -19.61
N PRO A 49 16.03 7.40 -20.49
CA PRO A 49 17.40 7.12 -20.06
C PRO A 49 17.96 8.24 -19.17
N GLY A 50 18.74 7.86 -18.15
CA GLY A 50 19.43 8.81 -17.26
C GLY A 50 18.67 9.14 -15.96
N VAL A 51 17.38 8.82 -15.88
CA VAL A 51 16.64 8.90 -14.63
C VAL A 51 17.02 7.72 -13.75
N LYS A 52 17.51 8.01 -12.54
CA LYS A 52 17.86 6.99 -11.56
C LYS A 52 16.60 6.47 -10.88
N PRO A 53 16.50 5.16 -10.60
CA PRO A 53 15.43 4.64 -9.76
C PRO A 53 15.53 5.23 -8.35
N PRO A 54 14.42 5.31 -7.60
CA PRO A 54 14.44 5.79 -6.23
C PRO A 54 15.29 4.88 -5.33
N MET A 55 15.99 5.49 -4.39
CA MET A 55 16.78 4.80 -3.38
C MET A 55 15.90 4.30 -2.23
N THR A 56 16.43 3.35 -1.44
CA THR A 56 15.72 2.80 -0.29
C THR A 56 15.24 3.88 0.69
N TYR A 57 16.07 4.89 0.97
CA TYR A 57 15.67 5.98 1.88
C TYR A 57 14.53 6.83 1.31
N GLU A 58 14.48 7.00 -0.02
CA GLU A 58 13.43 7.79 -0.68
C GLU A 58 12.10 7.04 -0.58
N LEU A 59 12.13 5.73 -0.86
CA LEU A 59 10.97 4.84 -0.75
C LEU A 59 10.45 4.71 0.69
N SER A 60 11.33 4.67 1.69
CA SER A 60 10.94 4.53 3.10
C SER A 60 10.76 5.86 3.83
N GLY A 61 10.96 6.98 3.15
CA GLY A 61 10.91 8.33 3.72
C GLY A 61 9.97 9.20 2.89
N PRO A 62 10.49 10.17 2.11
CA PRO A 62 9.67 11.19 1.46
C PRO A 62 8.54 10.62 0.58
N ILE A 63 8.79 9.55 -0.19
CA ILE A 63 7.75 8.95 -1.04
C ILE A 63 6.66 8.29 -0.17
N LEU A 64 7.04 7.62 0.91
CA LEU A 64 6.07 7.05 1.85
C LEU A 64 5.27 8.14 2.56
N ASP A 65 5.91 9.26 2.92
CA ASP A 65 5.25 10.39 3.56
C ASP A 65 4.20 11.03 2.63
N GLU A 66 4.50 11.14 1.34
CA GLU A 66 3.56 11.60 0.31
C GLU A 66 2.34 10.68 0.21
N GLU A 67 2.55 9.36 0.09
CA GLU A 67 1.47 8.37 0.03
C GLU A 67 0.61 8.38 1.30
N VAL A 68 1.23 8.56 2.48
CA VAL A 68 0.51 8.71 3.75
C VAL A 68 -0.39 9.94 3.74
N GLU A 69 0.09 11.05 3.17
CA GLU A 69 -0.70 12.28 3.06
C GLU A 69 -1.86 12.14 2.06
N GLU A 70 -1.66 11.44 0.94
CA GLU A 70 -2.76 11.12 0.02
C GLU A 70 -3.83 10.26 0.68
N VAL A 71 -3.42 9.22 1.43
CA VAL A 71 -4.36 8.37 2.18
C VAL A 71 -5.10 9.18 3.25
N LYS A 72 -4.43 10.09 3.97
CA LYS A 72 -5.10 10.97 4.94
C LYS A 72 -6.16 11.85 4.30
N LYS A 73 -5.86 12.46 3.14
CA LYS A 73 -6.83 13.26 2.39
C LYS A 73 -8.05 12.42 2.01
N TRP A 74 -7.83 11.21 1.50
CA TRP A 74 -8.91 10.27 1.20
C TRP A 74 -9.74 9.91 2.44
N ILE A 75 -9.11 9.71 3.61
CA ILE A 75 -9.81 9.45 4.87
C ILE A 75 -10.68 10.65 5.28
N GLU A 76 -10.20 11.88 5.11
CA GLU A 76 -10.99 13.08 5.42
C GLU A 76 -12.19 13.24 4.48
N GLU A 77 -12.03 12.99 3.18
CA GLU A 77 -13.16 12.95 2.24
C GLU A 77 -14.16 11.84 2.59
N TYR A 78 -13.66 10.68 3.01
CA TYR A 78 -14.48 9.59 3.50
C TYR A 78 -15.29 10.01 4.74
N LYS A 79 -14.65 10.67 5.72
CA LYS A 79 -15.28 11.23 6.92
C LYS A 79 -16.38 12.24 6.62
N GLN A 80 -16.17 13.09 5.62
CA GLN A 80 -17.18 14.07 5.20
C GLN A 80 -18.48 13.41 4.71
N SER A 81 -18.45 12.15 4.28
CA SER A 81 -19.67 11.42 3.91
C SER A 81 -20.44 10.79 5.05
N TRP A 82 -19.85 10.66 6.25
CA TRP A 82 -20.48 10.01 7.41
C TRP A 82 -21.86 10.57 7.80
N PRO A 83 -22.15 11.89 7.70
CA PRO A 83 -23.49 12.39 7.99
C PRO A 83 -24.56 11.86 7.03
N ARG A 84 -24.17 11.47 5.82
CA ARG A 84 -25.08 10.97 4.77
C ARG A 84 -25.10 9.44 4.69
N THR A 85 -24.04 8.78 5.14
CA THR A 85 -23.88 7.33 5.10
C THR A 85 -23.74 6.81 6.52
N SER A 86 -24.64 5.92 6.96
CA SER A 86 -24.41 5.19 8.21
C SER A 86 -23.06 4.48 8.16
N ILE A 87 -22.30 4.57 9.26
CA ILE A 87 -21.01 3.91 9.40
C ILE A 87 -21.10 2.81 10.46
N THR A 88 -20.27 1.79 10.30
CA THR A 88 -20.03 0.79 11.33
C THR A 88 -18.62 0.97 11.87
N LEU A 89 -18.50 1.20 13.18
CA LEU A 89 -17.20 1.19 13.86
C LEU A 89 -16.86 -0.26 14.22
N THR A 90 -15.69 -0.72 13.78
CA THR A 90 -15.18 -2.06 14.07
C THR A 90 -13.83 -1.94 14.76
N SER A 91 -13.59 -2.78 15.77
CA SER A 91 -12.29 -2.91 16.41
C SER A 91 -11.73 -4.31 16.18
N ASP A 92 -10.42 -4.38 15.96
CA ASP A 92 -9.67 -5.63 15.85
C ASP A 92 -8.48 -5.60 16.82
N GLY A 93 -8.48 -6.55 17.76
CA GLY A 93 -7.45 -6.69 18.78
C GLY A 93 -6.45 -7.78 18.39
N TRP A 94 -5.16 -7.46 18.36
CA TRP A 94 -4.12 -8.44 18.04
C TRP A 94 -2.96 -8.41 19.02
N LEU A 95 -2.46 -9.62 19.37
CA LEU A 95 -1.34 -9.83 20.27
C LEU A 95 -0.11 -10.29 19.49
N ASN A 96 0.91 -9.45 19.46
CA ASN A 96 2.25 -9.83 19.02
C ASN A 96 2.96 -10.61 20.13
N LYS A 97 2.89 -11.95 20.07
CA LYS A 97 3.52 -12.84 21.06
C LYS A 97 5.04 -12.65 21.18
N VAL A 98 5.73 -12.37 20.07
CA VAL A 98 7.19 -12.21 20.05
C VAL A 98 7.61 -10.94 20.77
N ARG A 99 6.93 -9.83 20.47
CA ARG A 99 7.23 -8.51 21.06
C ARG A 99 6.50 -8.28 22.38
N LYS A 100 5.65 -9.22 22.82
CA LYS A 100 4.71 -9.09 23.95
C LYS A 100 3.90 -7.79 23.90
N LYS A 101 3.51 -7.40 22.68
CA LYS A 101 2.73 -6.19 22.46
C LYS A 101 1.29 -6.50 22.09
N GLU A 102 0.35 -5.85 22.75
CA GLU A 102 -1.08 -5.93 22.44
C GLU A 102 -1.52 -4.63 21.78
N PHE A 103 -2.28 -4.73 20.69
CA PHE A 103 -2.81 -3.57 19.98
C PHE A 103 -4.29 -3.75 19.70
N VAL A 104 -5.01 -2.63 19.67
CA VAL A 104 -6.37 -2.58 19.14
C VAL A 104 -6.40 -1.58 17.99
N ASN A 105 -6.83 -2.05 16.82
CA ASN A 105 -7.05 -1.25 15.63
C ASN A 105 -8.52 -0.84 15.58
N PHE A 106 -8.77 0.42 15.26
CA PHE A 106 -10.11 0.95 15.02
C PHE A 106 -10.26 1.23 13.53
N LEU A 107 -11.30 0.65 12.93
CA LEU A 107 -11.64 0.82 11.53
C LEU A 107 -13.10 1.26 11.42
N THR A 108 -13.41 1.97 10.36
CA THR A 108 -14.79 2.33 10.02
C THR A 108 -15.16 1.75 8.68
N TYR A 109 -16.39 1.24 8.59
CA TYR A 109 -16.97 0.71 7.37
C TYR A 109 -18.17 1.56 6.95
N SER A 110 -18.32 1.78 5.65
CA SER A 110 -19.50 2.36 5.01
C SER A 110 -19.64 1.80 3.59
N PRO A 111 -20.74 2.09 2.86
CA PRO A 111 -20.86 1.70 1.45
C PRO A 111 -19.75 2.24 0.54
N LYS A 112 -19.01 3.28 0.96
CA LYS A 112 -17.85 3.80 0.23
C LYS A 112 -16.56 3.00 0.44
N GLY A 113 -16.52 2.10 1.43
CA GLY A 113 -15.37 1.27 1.75
C GLY A 113 -15.04 1.23 3.23
N THR A 114 -13.82 0.78 3.53
CA THR A 114 -13.28 0.69 4.89
C THR A 114 -12.11 1.65 5.05
N ALA A 115 -12.09 2.42 6.14
CA ALA A 115 -11.00 3.32 6.49
C ALA A 115 -10.41 2.96 7.86
N PHE A 116 -9.08 2.91 7.92
CA PHE A 116 -8.36 2.83 9.19
C PHE A 116 -8.44 4.18 9.92
N LEU A 117 -8.79 4.16 11.21
CA LEU A 117 -8.84 5.37 12.02
C LEU A 117 -7.61 5.52 12.90
N SER A 118 -7.29 4.47 13.66
CA SER A 118 -6.22 4.51 14.64
C SER A 118 -5.83 3.11 15.11
N SER A 119 -4.64 3.01 15.72
CA SER A 119 -4.19 1.83 16.45
C SER A 119 -3.69 2.26 17.82
N LYS A 120 -4.09 1.53 18.87
CA LYS A 120 -3.73 1.81 20.26
C LYS A 120 -2.90 0.66 20.81
N ASP A 121 -1.70 0.97 21.30
CA ASP A 121 -0.88 0.03 22.06
C ASP A 121 -1.50 -0.13 23.47
N LEU A 122 -1.87 -1.36 23.81
CA LEU A 122 -2.45 -1.74 25.11
C LEU A 122 -1.47 -2.56 25.97
N SER A 123 -0.21 -2.67 25.55
CA SER A 123 0.82 -3.39 26.30
C SER A 123 0.94 -2.84 27.71
N GLY A 124 0.82 -3.71 28.73
CA GLY A 124 0.89 -3.31 30.13
C GLY A 124 -0.38 -2.68 30.71
N THR A 125 -1.46 -2.62 29.94
CA THR A 125 -2.74 -2.06 30.39
C THR A 125 -3.64 -3.17 30.94
N LYS A 126 -4.20 -2.99 32.15
CA LYS A 126 -5.13 -3.98 32.74
C LYS A 126 -6.47 -3.93 32.02
N LYS A 127 -6.90 -5.03 31.39
CA LYS A 127 -8.23 -5.14 30.78
C LYS A 127 -9.33 -4.97 31.83
N ALA A 128 -10.15 -3.93 31.70
CA ALA A 128 -11.39 -3.73 32.44
C ALA A 128 -12.57 -3.62 31.46
N ALA A 129 -13.80 -3.59 31.96
CA ALA A 129 -14.99 -3.52 31.10
C ALA A 129 -15.09 -2.19 30.31
N ASN A 130 -14.43 -1.13 30.76
CA ASN A 130 -14.60 0.25 30.26
C ASN A 130 -13.59 0.63 29.16
N PHE A 131 -12.96 -0.35 28.50
CA PHE A 131 -11.84 -0.09 27.59
C PHE A 131 -12.23 0.34 26.17
N TYR A 132 -13.50 0.24 25.82
CA TYR A 132 -13.99 0.36 24.45
C TYR A 132 -14.91 1.58 24.21
N VAL A 133 -14.90 2.58 25.09
CA VAL A 133 -15.63 3.84 24.92
C VAL A 133 -14.68 5.02 25.06
#